data_AF-A0A3B0T6C8-F1
#
_entry.id   AF-A0A3B0T6C8-F1
#
_cell.length_a   1.000
_cell.length_b   1.000
_cell.length_c   1.000
_cell.angle_alpha   90.00
_cell.angle_beta   90.00
_cell.angle_gamma   90.00
#
_symmetry.space_group_name_H-M   'P 1'
#
loop_
_entity.id
_entity.type
_entity.pdbx_description
1 polymer ?
#
loop_
_entity_poly.entity_id
_entity_poly.type
_entity_poly.pdbx_seq_one_letter_code
_entity_poly.pdbx_strand_id
1 'polypeptide(L)'
;MWIERYNRIVDNHNIYRIEMKTAPILVFSILAMITLKTSAQDVSAYKQEVFSKNGHTMPYRILLPKKHDVKKKYPMLLMLHGARMRGDDNQAQLTHDADLFLKKEIMEEYPAIVVFPQCPKNSYWSNVGKKVSDKAFTFNFKEKEKPTQAMATLLKLVKQLKKEYKVDENHVYVGGLSMGGMGTL
;
A
#
# COMPACT_ATOMS: atom_id res chain seq x y z
N MET A 1 -72.03 -44.29 -13.26
CA MET A 1 -72.58 -45.53 -12.67
C MET A 1 -71.53 -46.10 -11.74
N TRP A 2 -71.87 -46.21 -10.45
CA TRP A 2 -71.35 -47.17 -9.45
C TRP A 2 -69.83 -47.15 -9.15
N ILE A 3 -69.38 -46.55 -8.05
CA ILE A 3 -69.39 -47.02 -6.63
C ILE A 3 -68.39 -48.17 -6.36
N GLU A 4 -67.35 -47.78 -5.62
CA GLU A 4 -66.59 -48.47 -4.55
C GLU A 4 -66.46 -50.00 -4.54
N ARG A 5 -65.22 -50.48 -4.35
CA ARG A 5 -64.88 -51.20 -3.11
C ARG A 5 -63.39 -51.12 -2.78
N TYR A 6 -63.15 -50.33 -1.76
CA TYR A 6 -61.94 -50.26 -0.94
C TYR A 6 -61.85 -51.55 -0.12
N ASN A 7 -60.74 -52.30 -0.21
CA ASN A 7 -60.36 -53.21 0.86
C ASN A 7 -59.07 -52.72 1.48
N ARG A 8 -59.24 -52.33 2.74
CA ARG A 8 -58.30 -51.76 3.67
C ARG A 8 -57.52 -52.94 4.27
N ILE A 9 -56.23 -53.07 3.96
CA ILE A 9 -55.31 -53.73 4.89
C ILE A 9 -54.54 -52.60 5.55
N VAL A 10 -54.91 -52.39 6.80
CA VAL A 10 -54.20 -51.56 7.75
C VAL A 10 -52.97 -52.36 8.12
N ASP A 11 -51.78 -51.84 7.88
CA ASP A 11 -50.71 -52.09 8.83
C ASP A 11 -49.82 -50.85 8.96
N ASN A 12 -49.73 -50.42 10.21
CA ASN A 12 -48.97 -49.29 10.68
C ASN A 12 -47.47 -49.60 10.57
N HIS A 13 -46.75 -48.79 9.80
CA HIS A 13 -45.75 -47.87 10.35
C HIS A 13 -44.97 -47.23 9.21
N ASN A 14 -45.04 -45.90 9.17
CA ASN A 14 -44.31 -45.04 8.25
C ASN A 14 -42.80 -45.20 8.42
N ILE A 15 -42.10 -45.66 7.39
CA ILE A 15 -40.81 -45.10 7.02
C ILE A 15 -40.82 -44.88 5.49
N TYR A 16 -41.21 -43.67 5.08
CA TYR A 16 -41.02 -43.24 3.71
C TYR A 16 -39.51 -43.07 3.45
N ARG A 17 -38.92 -44.04 2.75
CA ARG A 17 -37.57 -43.90 2.22
C ARG A 17 -37.63 -42.94 1.05
N ILE A 18 -37.30 -41.66 1.27
CA ILE A 18 -37.16 -40.69 0.19
C ILE A 18 -35.88 -41.04 -0.56
N GLU A 19 -36.00 -41.75 -1.67
CA GLU A 19 -34.92 -41.83 -2.65
C GLU A 19 -34.80 -40.48 -3.36
N MET A 20 -33.82 -39.68 -2.95
CA MET A 20 -33.41 -38.51 -3.72
C MET A 20 -32.77 -39.01 -5.01
N LYS A 21 -33.53 -39.00 -6.12
CA LYS A 21 -32.95 -39.08 -7.45
C LYS A 21 -32.06 -37.85 -7.62
N THR A 22 -30.75 -38.06 -7.71
CA THR A 22 -29.78 -37.02 -8.01
C THR A 22 -30.08 -36.47 -9.41
N ALA A 23 -30.87 -35.41 -9.50
CA ALA A 23 -30.90 -34.56 -10.67
C ALA A 23 -29.59 -33.78 -10.71
N PRO A 24 -28.91 -33.66 -11.85
CA PRO A 24 -27.67 -32.91 -11.92
C PRO A 24 -28.05 -31.43 -11.77
N ILE A 25 -27.75 -30.85 -10.61
CA ILE A 25 -27.73 -29.40 -10.42
C ILE A 25 -26.50 -28.91 -11.19
N LEU A 26 -26.65 -28.83 -12.50
CA LEU A 26 -25.67 -28.32 -13.45
C LEU A 26 -26.17 -26.97 -13.93
N VAL A 27 -26.58 -26.11 -13.00
CA VAL A 27 -26.94 -24.70 -13.22
C VAL A 27 -26.64 -23.97 -11.91
N PHE A 28 -25.92 -22.85 -11.97
CA PHE A 28 -25.38 -22.05 -10.84
C PHE A 28 -23.96 -22.36 -10.35
N SER A 29 -23.04 -22.62 -11.27
CA SER A 29 -21.61 -22.28 -11.04
C SER A 29 -20.99 -21.67 -12.29
N ILE A 30 -21.73 -20.79 -12.98
CA ILE A 30 -21.08 -19.69 -13.69
C ILE A 30 -20.66 -18.73 -12.58
N LEU A 31 -19.53 -19.04 -11.94
CA LEU A 31 -18.74 -18.07 -11.23
C LEU A 31 -18.46 -17.00 -12.29
N ALA A 32 -19.27 -15.95 -12.30
CA ALA A 32 -18.97 -14.76 -13.05
C ALA A 32 -17.56 -14.39 -12.61
N MET A 33 -16.57 -14.66 -13.48
CA MET A 33 -15.29 -13.98 -13.44
C MET A 33 -15.63 -12.52 -13.68
N ILE A 34 -16.08 -11.85 -12.61
CA ILE A 34 -16.04 -10.41 -12.52
C ILE A 34 -14.55 -10.14 -12.54
N THR A 35 -14.02 -9.94 -13.75
CA THR A 35 -12.71 -9.36 -13.94
C THR A 35 -12.81 -7.98 -13.32
N LEU A 36 -12.45 -7.89 -12.04
CA LEU A 36 -12.12 -6.62 -11.42
C LEU A 36 -11.04 -6.06 -12.33
N LYS A 37 -11.37 -5.04 -13.13
CA LYS A 37 -10.37 -4.27 -13.86
C LYS A 37 -9.53 -3.61 -12.78
N THR A 38 -8.45 -4.26 -12.39
CA THR A 38 -7.42 -3.64 -11.57
C THR A 38 -6.79 -2.57 -12.45
N SER A 39 -7.22 -1.31 -12.26
CA SER A 39 -6.53 -0.18 -12.86
C SER A 39 -5.17 -0.11 -12.17
N ALA A 40 -4.12 -0.52 -12.88
CA ALA A 40 -2.76 -0.23 -12.43
C ALA A 40 -2.59 1.30 -12.44
N GLN A 41 -2.06 1.86 -11.36
CA GLN A 41 -1.70 3.27 -11.31
C GLN A 41 -0.57 3.54 -12.30
N ASP A 42 -0.76 4.49 -13.22
CA ASP A 42 0.31 4.94 -14.11
C ASP A 42 1.26 5.87 -13.33
N VAL A 43 2.30 5.27 -12.76
CA VAL A 43 3.33 5.97 -11.99
C VAL A 43 4.58 6.30 -12.83
N SER A 44 4.48 6.26 -14.17
CA SER A 44 5.60 6.50 -15.08
C SER A 44 6.22 7.90 -14.95
N ALA A 45 5.44 8.89 -14.50
CA ALA A 45 5.93 10.25 -14.26
C ALA A 45 6.93 10.33 -13.09
N TYR A 46 6.93 9.36 -12.17
CA TYR A 46 7.92 9.26 -11.12
C TYR A 46 9.20 8.63 -11.64
N LYS A 47 10.28 9.41 -11.67
CA LYS A 47 11.62 8.90 -11.96
C LYS A 47 12.04 7.90 -10.89
N GLN A 48 12.65 6.81 -11.33
CA GLN A 48 13.14 5.74 -10.49
C GLN A 48 14.64 5.90 -10.27
N GLU A 49 15.04 6.06 -9.01
CA GLU A 49 16.42 6.36 -8.64
C GLU A 49 16.85 5.52 -7.44
N VAL A 50 18.16 5.40 -7.26
CA VAL A 50 18.76 4.75 -6.08
C VAL A 50 19.85 5.64 -5.52
N PHE A 51 19.67 6.04 -4.27
CA PHE A 51 20.72 6.72 -3.53
C PHE A 51 21.72 5.71 -2.99
N SER A 52 23.00 6.02 -3.05
CA SER A 52 24.07 5.20 -2.48
C SER A 52 25.11 6.05 -1.78
N LYS A 53 25.39 5.77 -0.51
CA LYS A 53 26.44 6.45 0.26
C LYS A 53 27.01 5.54 1.33
N ASN A 54 28.34 5.39 1.34
CA ASN A 54 29.08 4.59 2.33
C ASN A 54 28.57 3.13 2.42
N GLY A 55 28.27 2.51 1.28
CA GLY A 55 27.75 1.13 1.23
C GLY A 55 26.28 0.98 1.64
N HIS A 56 25.58 2.07 1.98
CA HIS A 56 24.14 2.05 2.24
C HIS A 56 23.38 2.59 1.04
N THR A 57 22.34 1.86 0.62
CA THR A 57 21.48 2.23 -0.49
C THR A 57 20.05 2.51 -0.06
N MET A 58 19.36 3.35 -0.83
CA MET A 58 17.94 3.62 -0.66
C MET A 58 17.29 3.84 -2.02
N PRO A 59 16.47 2.90 -2.51
CA PRO A 59 15.60 3.14 -3.66
C PRO A 59 14.63 4.28 -3.34
N TYR A 60 14.38 5.15 -4.30
CA TYR A 60 13.36 6.18 -4.18
C TYR A 60 12.74 6.53 -5.53
N ARG A 61 11.55 7.13 -5.46
CA ARG A 61 10.83 7.68 -6.59
C ARG A 61 10.71 9.18 -6.43
N ILE A 62 10.96 9.92 -7.50
CA ILE A 62 10.93 11.39 -7.49
C ILE A 62 10.08 11.91 -8.64
N LEU A 63 9.11 12.77 -8.31
CA LEU A 63 8.31 13.53 -9.25
C LEU A 63 8.77 14.98 -9.22
N LEU A 64 9.06 15.52 -10.40
CA LEU A 64 9.42 16.92 -10.57
C LEU A 64 8.19 17.70 -11.10
N PRO A 65 8.13 19.02 -10.87
CA PRO A 65 7.12 19.87 -11.48
C PRO A 65 7.09 19.69 -13.01
N LYS A 66 5.89 19.68 -13.61
CA LYS A 66 5.70 19.41 -15.06
C LYS A 66 6.55 20.32 -15.98
N LYS A 67 6.76 21.57 -15.55
CA LYS A 67 7.65 22.55 -16.20
C LYS A 67 8.79 22.94 -15.25
N HIS A 68 9.54 21.94 -14.80
CA HIS A 68 10.64 22.17 -13.86
C HIS A 68 11.70 23.09 -14.48
N ASP A 69 11.87 24.28 -13.90
CA ASP A 69 12.91 25.23 -14.23
C ASP A 69 14.07 25.08 -13.24
N VAL A 70 15.21 24.61 -13.73
CA VAL A 70 16.44 24.41 -12.94
C VAL A 70 16.98 25.69 -12.30
N LYS A 71 16.48 26.88 -12.70
CA LYS A 71 16.84 28.16 -12.10
C LYS A 71 15.96 28.52 -10.89
N LYS A 72 14.72 28.02 -10.85
CA LYS A 72 13.72 28.31 -9.82
C LYS A 72 13.86 27.37 -8.62
N LYS A 73 13.48 27.86 -7.44
CA LYS A 73 13.35 27.02 -6.23
C LYS A 73 11.93 26.47 -6.10
N TYR A 74 11.82 25.22 -5.64
CA TYR A 74 10.53 24.54 -5.44
C TYR A 74 10.41 23.97 -4.03
N PRO A 75 9.20 23.97 -3.43
CA PRO A 75 8.92 23.18 -2.24
C PRO A 75 9.26 21.71 -2.46
N MET A 76 9.61 21.01 -1.39
CA MET A 76 9.84 19.57 -1.41
C MET A 76 8.91 18.86 -0.44
N LEU A 77 8.25 17.80 -0.90
CA LEU A 77 7.41 16.93 -0.08
C LEU A 77 8.03 15.53 -0.02
N LEU A 78 8.28 15.05 1.19
CA LEU A 78 8.79 13.72 1.47
C LEU A 78 7.67 12.82 2.01
N MET A 79 7.35 11.74 1.31
CA MET A 79 6.26 10.83 1.66
C MET A 79 6.80 9.49 2.17
N LEU A 80 6.66 9.25 3.47
CA LEU A 80 7.11 8.03 4.14
C LEU A 80 6.00 6.98 4.14
N HIS A 81 6.26 5.84 3.50
CA HIS A 81 5.29 4.77 3.38
C HIS A 81 5.13 3.95 4.69
N GLY A 82 4.00 3.26 4.85
CA GLY A 82 3.73 2.26 5.90
C GLY A 82 4.49 0.94 5.77
N ALA A 83 4.42 0.08 6.79
CA ALA A 83 5.27 -1.11 6.93
C ALA A 83 5.09 -2.20 5.84
N ARG A 84 3.94 -2.24 5.16
CA ARG A 84 3.65 -3.25 4.11
C ARG A 84 4.39 -2.96 2.80
N MET A 85 4.87 -1.74 2.63
CA MET A 85 5.53 -1.27 1.40
C MET A 85 7.06 -1.26 1.51
N ARG A 86 7.60 -1.81 2.61
CA ARG A 86 9.04 -2.02 2.76
C ARG A 86 9.54 -3.00 1.71
N GLY A 87 10.71 -2.73 1.15
CA GLY A 87 11.16 -3.46 -0.01
C GLY A 87 12.49 -2.99 -0.56
N ASP A 88 12.81 -3.55 -1.71
CA ASP A 88 13.97 -3.29 -2.57
C ASP A 88 13.56 -3.15 -4.04
N ASP A 89 12.25 -3.21 -4.35
CA ASP A 89 11.70 -3.23 -5.71
C ASP A 89 11.56 -1.84 -6.34
N ASN A 90 11.65 -0.78 -5.54
CA ASN A 90 11.42 0.61 -5.91
C ASN A 90 10.01 0.87 -6.50
N GLN A 91 9.03 0.03 -6.14
CA GLN A 91 7.63 0.14 -6.57
C GLN A 91 6.67 0.23 -5.39
N ALA A 92 6.81 -0.63 -4.38
CA ALA A 92 5.79 -0.80 -3.34
C ALA A 92 5.52 0.50 -2.55
N GLN A 93 6.49 1.42 -2.45
CA GLN A 93 6.30 2.68 -1.75
C GLN A 93 5.24 3.61 -2.38
N LEU A 94 4.84 3.38 -3.63
CA LEU A 94 3.87 4.19 -4.35
C LEU A 94 2.41 3.74 -4.17
N THR A 95 2.16 2.59 -3.51
CA THR A 95 0.85 1.91 -3.52
C THR A 95 -0.37 2.72 -3.05
N HIS A 96 -0.21 3.73 -2.18
CA HIS A 96 -1.36 4.42 -1.59
C HIS A 96 -1.47 5.90 -1.97
N ASP A 97 -0.37 6.65 -1.90
CA ASP A 97 -0.44 8.12 -1.95
C ASP A 97 0.08 8.72 -3.27
N ALA A 98 0.64 7.91 -4.18
CA ALA A 98 1.30 8.41 -5.37
C ALA A 98 0.34 9.10 -6.36
N ASP A 99 -0.82 8.50 -6.63
CA ASP A 99 -1.81 9.06 -7.56
C ASP A 99 -2.26 10.48 -7.23
N LEU A 100 -2.28 10.84 -5.94
CA LEU A 100 -2.69 12.17 -5.51
C LEU A 100 -1.85 13.26 -6.19
N PHE A 101 -0.54 13.04 -6.28
CA PHE A 101 0.40 14.02 -6.83
C PHE A 101 0.47 13.99 -8.36
N LEU A 102 -0.18 13.01 -9.00
CA LEU A 102 -0.32 12.92 -10.45
C LEU A 102 -1.60 13.58 -10.97
N LYS A 103 -2.51 13.96 -10.08
CA LYS A 103 -3.70 14.73 -10.45
C LYS A 103 -3.29 16.06 -11.08
N LYS A 104 -3.90 16.37 -12.24
CA LYS A 104 -3.56 17.56 -13.02
C LYS A 104 -3.69 18.84 -12.18
N GLU A 105 -4.75 18.93 -11.38
CA GLU A 105 -5.05 20.07 -10.51
C GLU A 105 -3.94 20.26 -9.47
N ILE A 106 -3.49 19.17 -8.84
CA ILE A 106 -2.39 19.21 -7.86
C ILE A 106 -1.07 19.62 -8.52
N MET A 107 -0.75 19.06 -9.69
CA MET A 107 0.50 19.37 -10.40
C MET A 107 0.55 20.81 -10.92
N GLU A 108 -0.61 21.39 -11.29
CA GLU A 108 -0.71 22.75 -11.83
C GLU A 108 -0.75 23.81 -10.73
N GLU A 109 -1.49 23.57 -9.64
CA GLU A 109 -1.66 24.51 -8.53
C GLU A 109 -0.50 24.46 -7.52
N TYR A 110 0.06 23.27 -7.27
CA TYR A 110 1.09 23.04 -6.25
C TYR A 110 2.36 22.44 -6.87
N PRO A 111 3.12 23.19 -7.69
CA PRO A 111 4.35 22.68 -8.28
C PRO A 111 5.41 22.44 -7.20
N ALA A 112 5.68 21.16 -6.91
CA ALA A 112 6.63 20.73 -5.89
C ALA A 112 7.49 19.55 -6.37
N ILE A 113 8.61 19.34 -5.70
CA ILE A 113 9.41 18.12 -5.81
C ILE A 113 8.84 17.10 -4.83
N VAL A 114 8.31 15.98 -5.31
CA VAL A 114 7.72 14.95 -4.46
C VAL A 114 8.60 13.71 -4.44
N VAL A 115 8.95 13.23 -3.24
CA VAL A 115 9.92 12.15 -3.05
C VAL A 115 9.31 11.03 -2.21
N PHE A 116 9.37 9.81 -2.74
CA PHE A 116 8.95 8.57 -2.10
C PHE A 116 10.15 7.63 -1.91
N PRO A 117 10.85 7.69 -0.78
CA PRO A 117 11.91 6.74 -0.45
C PRO A 117 11.33 5.39 -0.05
N GLN A 118 12.05 4.30 -0.32
CA GLN A 118 11.67 2.96 0.10
C GLN A 118 12.53 2.48 1.28
N CYS A 119 11.88 2.16 2.40
CA CYS A 119 12.52 1.56 3.57
C CYS A 119 12.80 0.08 3.29
N PRO A 120 14.01 -0.44 3.60
CA PRO A 120 14.32 -1.85 3.44
C PRO A 120 13.39 -2.78 4.24
N LYS A 121 13.17 -4.00 3.74
CA LYS A 121 12.31 -5.05 4.36
C LYS A 121 12.56 -5.23 5.86
N ASN A 122 13.82 -5.22 6.27
CA ASN A 122 14.26 -5.51 7.64
C ASN A 122 14.51 -4.25 8.49
N SER A 123 13.96 -3.10 8.09
CA SER A 123 14.12 -1.84 8.81
C SER A 123 12.78 -1.13 9.06
N TYR A 124 12.87 0.00 9.74
CA TYR A 124 11.78 0.91 10.09
C TYR A 124 12.27 2.35 9.94
N TRP A 125 11.35 3.29 9.71
CA TRP A 125 11.70 4.72 9.72
C TRP A 125 12.05 5.21 11.12
N SER A 126 11.31 4.78 12.14
CA SER A 126 11.58 5.13 13.54
C SER A 126 12.32 4.02 14.28
N ASN A 127 13.03 4.38 15.36
CA ASN A 127 13.61 3.40 16.26
C ASN A 127 12.51 2.84 17.18
N VAL A 128 11.88 1.78 16.71
CA VAL A 128 10.73 1.16 17.37
C VAL A 128 10.94 -0.34 17.56
N GLY A 129 10.78 -0.79 18.80
CA GLY A 129 10.66 -2.22 19.11
C GLY A 129 9.21 -2.66 18.99
N LYS A 130 8.92 -3.58 18.07
CA LYS A 130 7.58 -4.19 17.95
C LYS A 130 7.50 -5.43 18.84
N LYS A 131 6.55 -5.46 19.77
CA LYS A 131 6.13 -6.68 20.46
C LYS A 131 4.76 -7.08 19.94
N VAL A 132 4.63 -8.35 19.57
CA VAL A 132 3.36 -8.96 19.18
C VAL A 132 2.97 -9.91 20.30
N SER A 133 1.80 -9.71 20.87
CA SER A 133 1.12 -10.70 21.72
C SER A 133 -0.16 -11.15 21.03
N ASP A 134 -0.77 -12.23 21.52
CA ASP A 134 -2.02 -12.78 20.97
C ASP A 134 -3.18 -11.77 20.93
N LYS A 135 -3.07 -10.66 21.68
CA LYS A 135 -4.15 -9.67 21.83
C LYS A 135 -3.76 -8.25 21.39
N ALA A 136 -2.49 -7.96 21.17
CA ALA A 136 -2.07 -6.58 20.88
C ALA A 136 -0.74 -6.45 20.13
N PHE A 137 -0.63 -5.35 19.39
CA PHE A 137 0.63 -4.81 18.91
C PHE A 137 1.09 -3.69 19.83
N THR A 138 2.25 -3.86 20.47
CA THR A 138 2.86 -2.79 21.27
C THR A 138 4.11 -2.27 20.56
N PHE A 139 4.18 -0.96 20.41
CA PHE A 139 5.33 -0.24 19.88
C PHE A 139 6.06 0.43 21.04
N ASN A 140 7.33 0.06 21.22
CA ASN A 140 8.20 0.67 22.21
C ASN A 140 9.16 1.60 21.47
N PHE A 141 8.88 2.90 21.53
CA PHE A 141 9.72 3.91 20.91
C PHE A 141 10.96 4.16 21.75
N LYS A 142 12.10 4.26 21.07
CA LYS A 142 13.40 4.43 21.71
C LYS A 142 14.01 5.77 21.34
N GLU A 143 13.42 6.83 21.87
CA GLU A 143 13.73 8.23 21.50
C GLU A 143 15.20 8.63 21.70
N LYS A 144 15.88 8.02 22.68
CA LYS A 144 17.27 8.33 23.02
C LYS A 144 18.31 7.54 22.22
N GLU A 145 17.87 6.57 21.42
CA GLU A 145 18.79 5.77 20.61
C GLU A 145 19.06 6.45 19.26
N LYS A 146 20.14 6.01 18.59
CA LYS A 146 20.46 6.50 17.24
C LYS A 146 19.31 6.16 16.27
N PRO A 147 19.10 6.99 15.22
CA PRO A 147 18.17 6.67 14.16
C PRO A 147 18.48 5.31 13.55
N THR A 148 17.47 4.63 13.02
CA THR A 148 17.68 3.43 12.24
C THR A 148 18.60 3.74 11.05
N GLN A 149 19.27 2.71 10.52
CA GLN A 149 20.10 2.88 9.33
C GLN A 149 19.28 3.43 8.14
N ALA A 150 18.01 3.04 8.02
CA ALA A 150 17.10 3.58 7.00
C ALA A 150 16.91 5.08 7.18
N MET A 151 16.58 5.55 8.39
CA MET A 151 16.43 6.99 8.66
C MET A 151 17.73 7.77 8.46
N ALA A 152 18.86 7.24 8.92
CA ALA A 152 20.16 7.87 8.70
C ALA A 152 20.51 7.99 7.20
N THR A 153 20.12 7.01 6.39
CA THR A 153 20.31 7.04 4.92
C THR A 153 19.34 8.03 4.26
N LEU A 154 18.08 8.05 4.71
CA LEU A 154 17.07 8.99 4.25
C LEU A 154 17.50 10.45 4.49
N LEU A 155 18.02 10.79 5.68
CA LEU A 155 18.51 12.13 5.97
C LEU A 155 19.66 12.55 5.04
N LYS A 156 20.52 11.61 4.65
CA LYS A 156 21.60 11.86 3.67
C LYS A 156 21.04 12.06 2.26
N LEU A 157 20.05 11.26 1.86
CA LEU A 157 19.31 11.44 0.60
C LEU A 157 18.69 12.83 0.53
N VAL A 158 17.92 13.24 1.55
CA VAL A 158 17.30 14.57 1.62
C VAL A 158 18.34 15.68 1.48
N LYS A 159 19.48 15.55 2.17
CA LYS A 159 20.60 16.51 2.05
C LYS A 159 21.17 16.56 0.63
N GLN A 160 21.24 15.44 -0.07
CA GLN A 160 21.68 15.40 -1.47
C GLN A 160 20.64 16.06 -2.39
N LEU A 161 19.36 15.68 -2.29
CA LEU A 161 18.30 16.24 -3.12
C LEU A 161 18.18 17.76 -2.98
N LYS A 162 18.33 18.30 -1.76
CA LYS A 162 18.34 19.76 -1.54
C LYS A 162 19.44 20.46 -2.35
N LYS A 163 20.59 19.83 -2.53
CA LYS A 163 21.71 20.36 -3.33
C LYS A 163 21.47 20.22 -4.83
N GLU A 164 20.89 19.09 -5.25
CA GLU A 164 20.70 18.76 -6.66
C GLU A 164 19.52 19.54 -7.29
N TYR A 165 18.42 19.75 -6.55
CA TYR A 165 17.15 20.20 -7.14
C TYR A 165 16.70 21.62 -6.77
N LYS A 166 17.62 22.51 -6.35
CA LYS A 166 17.29 23.88 -5.90
C LYS A 166 16.03 23.91 -5.00
N VAL A 167 16.02 23.13 -3.94
CA VAL A 167 14.86 23.08 -3.03
C VAL A 167 14.70 24.43 -2.32
N ASP A 168 13.45 24.87 -2.17
CA ASP A 168 13.10 25.95 -1.25
C ASP A 168 13.19 25.45 0.18
N GLU A 169 14.24 25.86 0.89
CA GLU A 169 14.54 25.34 2.22
C GLU A 169 13.53 25.75 3.29
N ASN A 170 12.72 26.78 3.04
CA ASN A 170 11.65 27.20 3.93
C ASN A 170 10.38 26.34 3.79
N HIS A 171 10.30 25.54 2.72
CA HIS A 171 9.12 24.77 2.35
C HIS A 171 9.48 23.31 2.07
N VAL A 172 10.04 22.66 3.10
CA VAL A 172 10.31 21.21 3.11
C VAL A 172 9.32 20.55 4.05
N TYR A 173 8.43 19.74 3.48
CA TYR A 173 7.36 19.05 4.20
C TYR A 173 7.63 17.55 4.23
N VAL A 174 7.19 16.90 5.29
CA VAL A 174 7.23 15.44 5.44
C VAL A 174 5.88 14.95 5.92
N GLY A 175 5.41 13.86 5.32
CA GLY A 175 4.17 13.17 5.69
C GLY A 175 4.36 11.67 5.63
N GLY A 176 3.46 10.90 6.23
CA GLY A 176 3.53 9.45 6.14
C GLY A 176 2.39 8.70 6.81
N LEU A 177 2.19 7.45 6.39
CA LEU A 177 1.12 6.57 6.85
C LEU A 177 1.66 5.50 7.82
N SER A 178 1.04 5.34 9.00
CA SER A 178 1.37 4.27 9.96
C SER A 178 2.86 4.25 10.34
N MET A 179 3.66 3.30 9.84
CA MET A 179 5.13 3.30 9.98
C MET A 179 5.76 4.59 9.46
N GLY A 180 5.22 5.15 8.38
CA GLY A 180 5.61 6.43 7.85
C GLY A 180 5.34 7.57 8.83
N GLY A 181 4.14 7.62 9.39
CA GLY A 181 3.76 8.62 10.38
C GLY A 181 4.62 8.54 11.64
N MET A 182 4.97 7.34 12.09
CA MET A 182 5.94 7.14 13.17
C MET A 182 7.34 7.68 12.84
N GLY A 183 7.74 7.70 11.57
CA GLY A 183 9.01 8.27 11.13
C GLY A 183 8.97 9.78 10.88
N THR A 184 7.76 10.36 10.76
CA THR A 184 7.53 11.80 10.62
C THR A 184 7.69 12.53 11.96
N LEU A 185 7.31 11.88 13.06
CA LEU A 185 7.41 12.38 14.43
C LEU A 185 8.81 12.15 15.02
#